data_AF-A0A7W4G9K0-F1
#
_entry.id   AF-A0A7W4G9K0-F1
#
_cell.length_a   1.000
_cell.length_b   1.000
_cell.length_c   1.000
_cell.angle_alpha   90.00
_cell.angle_beta   90.00
_cell.angle_gamma   90.00
#
_symmetry.space_group_name_H-M   'P 1'
#
loop_
_entity.id
_entity.type
_entity.pdbx_description
1 polymer ?
#
loop_
_entity_poly.entity_id
_entity_poly.type
_entity_poly.pdbx_seq_one_letter_code
_entity_poly.pdbx_strand_id
1 'polypeptide(L)' 'MTEQKIIKVLKVFIVLGICLIVTGHYLLVSDLFGEQNSIHGIIISAAFIAIGVLFSLPTKIYLTIVLMNIEAVHDQHV' A
#
# COMPACT_ATOMS: atom_id res chain seq x y z
N MET A 1 -10.05 -13.35 14.32
CA MET A 1 -10.66 -12.39 13.37
C MET A 1 -11.25 -13.18 12.23
N THR A 2 -12.50 -12.91 11.82
CA THR A 2 -13.07 -13.53 10.62
C THR A 2 -12.23 -13.14 9.39
N GLU A 3 -11.87 -14.12 8.54
CA GLU A 3 -11.01 -13.94 7.37
C GLU A 3 -11.49 -12.79 6.44
N GLN A 4 -12.81 -12.65 6.34
CA GLN A 4 -13.51 -11.58 5.64
C GLN A 4 -13.13 -10.17 6.13
N LYS A 5 -12.88 -9.99 7.44
CA LYS A 5 -12.45 -8.70 7.99
C LYS A 5 -11.02 -8.39 7.60
N ILE A 6 -10.14 -9.39 7.53
CA ILE A 6 -8.74 -9.19 7.20
C ILE A 6 -8.60 -8.79 5.73
N ILE A 7 -9.33 -9.46 4.84
CA ILE A 7 -9.41 -9.09 3.41
C ILE A 7 -9.92 -7.66 3.22
N LYS A 8 -10.93 -7.23 3.99
CA LYS A 8 -11.42 -5.84 3.96
C LYS A 8 -10.36 -4.83 4.42
N VAL A 9 -9.70 -5.10 5.54
CA VAL A 9 -8.62 -4.24 6.06
C VAL A 9 -7.48 -4.12 5.04
N LEU A 10 -7.13 -5.24 4.40
CA LEU A 10 -6.12 -5.28 3.36
C LEU A 10 -6.49 -4.42 2.14
N LYS A 11 -7.76 -4.51 1.71
CA LYS A 11 -8.28 -3.69 0.61
C LYS A 11 -8.27 -2.20 0.95
N VAL A 12 -8.58 -1.83 2.19
CA VAL A 12 -8.47 -0.45 2.68
C VAL A 12 -7.01 0.03 2.62
N PHE A 13 -6.06 -0.82 2.99
CA PHE A 13 -4.64 -0.48 2.94
C PHE A 13 -4.08 -0.29 1.53
N ILE A 14 -4.57 -1.02 0.53
CA ILE A 14 -4.26 -0.75 -0.88
C ILE A 14 -4.75 0.65 -1.28
N VAL A 15 -6.02 0.97 -0.98
CA VAL A 15 -6.60 2.27 -1.29
C VAL A 15 -5.84 3.38 -0.59
N LEU A 16 -5.50 3.18 0.69
CA LEU A 16 -4.69 4.11 1.47
C LEU A 16 -3.31 4.32 0.83
N GLY A 17 -2.61 3.25 0.44
CA GLY A 17 -1.31 3.31 -0.21
C GLY A 17 -1.35 4.07 -1.55
N ILE A 18 -2.38 3.85 -2.37
CA ILE A 18 -2.59 4.59 -3.63
C ILE A 18 -2.85 6.07 -3.35
N CYS A 19 -3.70 6.39 -2.36
CA CYS A 19 -3.94 7.77 -1.95
C CYS A 19 -2.64 8.45 -1.47
N LEU A 20 -1.77 7.75 -0.72
CA LEU A 20 -0.46 8.27 -0.30
C LEU A 20 0.47 8.55 -1.49
N ILE A 21 0.50 7.67 -2.50
CA ILE A 21 1.31 7.86 -3.70
C ILE A 21 0.84 9.07 -4.50
N VAL A 22 -0.48 9.20 -4.71
CA VAL A 22 -1.07 10.36 -5.41
C VAL A 22 -0.78 11.66 -4.66
N THR A 23 -0.91 11.64 -3.33
CA THR A 23 -0.62 12.80 -2.48
C THR A 23 0.86 13.19 -2.55
N GLY A 24 1.76 12.21 -2.47
CA GLY A 24 3.21 12.44 -2.62
C GLY A 24 3.57 13.04 -3.99
N HIS A 25 2.96 12.54 -5.06
CA HIS A 25 3.15 13.08 -6.41
C HIS A 25 2.60 14.51 -6.56
N TYR A 26 1.45 14.81 -5.96
CA TYR A 26 0.89 16.17 -5.93
C TYR A 26 1.80 17.14 -5.19
N LEU A 27 2.44 16.68 -4.11
CA LEU A 27 3.36 17.48 -3.33
C LEU A 27 4.65 17.78 -4.11
N LEU A 28 5.17 16.77 -4.82
CA LEU A 28 6.32 16.89 -5.73
C LEU A 28 6.07 17.91 -6.86
N VAL A 29 4.89 17.89 -7.47
CA VAL A 29 4.56 18.81 -8.58
C VAL A 29 4.25 20.22 -8.10
N SER A 30 3.71 20.38 -6.88
CA SER A 30 3.37 21.69 -6.31
C SER A 30 4.60 22.41 -5.74
N ASP A 31 5.55 21.66 -5.18
CA ASP A 31 6.81 22.18 -4.62
C ASP A 31 7.81 22.63 -5.72
N LEU A 32 7.65 22.15 -6.96
CA LEU A 32 8.44 22.59 -8.11
C LEU A 32 8.28 24.11 -8.41
N PHE A 33 7.26 24.76 -7.86
CA PHE A 33 7.02 26.19 -8.05
C PHE A 33 7.53 27.09 -6.89
N GLY A 34 8.10 26.51 -5.83
CA GLY A 34 8.51 27.23 -4.62
C GLY A 34 10.02 27.22 -4.36
N GLU A 35 10.72 28.26 -4.82
CA GLU A 35 12.18 28.43 -4.80
C GLU A 35 12.86 28.38 -3.41
N GLN A 36 12.12 28.24 -2.31
CA GLN A 36 12.67 28.26 -0.94
C GLN A 36 12.64 26.93 -0.17
N ASN A 37 11.80 25.95 -0.53
CA ASN A 37 11.65 24.70 0.24
C ASN A 37 11.86 23.40 -0.57
N SER A 38 12.43 23.52 -1.77
CA SER A 38 12.39 22.45 -2.78
C SER A 38 12.96 21.09 -2.32
N ILE A 39 13.99 21.11 -1.46
CA ILE A 39 14.64 19.88 -0.98
C ILE A 39 13.74 19.15 0.03
N HIS A 40 13.07 19.90 0.91
CA HIS A 40 12.17 19.33 1.91
C HIS A 40 10.92 18.72 1.26
N GLY A 41 10.39 19.35 0.20
CA GLY A 41 9.26 18.84 -0.59
C GLY A 41 9.57 17.53 -1.29
N ILE A 42 10.77 17.42 -1.88
CA ILE A 42 11.24 16.17 -2.51
C ILE A 42 11.39 15.05 -1.47
N ILE A 43 12.02 15.31 -0.32
CA ILE A 43 12.22 14.30 0.73
C ILE A 43 10.88 13.78 1.26
N ILE A 44 9.94 14.68 1.58
CA ILE A 44 8.65 14.27 2.12
C ILE A 44 7.83 13.50 1.07
N SER A 45 7.86 13.92 -0.19
CA SER A 45 7.18 13.20 -1.28
C SER A 45 7.75 11.80 -1.49
N ALA A 46 9.09 11.65 -1.47
CA ALA A 46 9.77 10.37 -1.61
C ALA A 46 9.43 9.44 -0.45
N ALA A 47 9.34 9.96 0.78
CA ALA A 47 8.90 9.20 1.94
C ALA A 47 7.43 8.73 1.80
N PHE A 48 6.52 9.59 1.36
CA PHE A 48 5.11 9.22 1.13
C PHE A 48 4.95 8.12 0.06
N ILE A 49 5.69 8.23 -1.05
CA ILE A 49 5.70 7.22 -2.11
C ILE A 49 6.30 5.90 -1.58
N ALA A 50 7.44 5.96 -0.88
CA ALA A 50 8.09 4.78 -0.32
C ALA A 50 7.17 4.06 0.69
N ILE A 51 6.48 4.79 1.56
CA ILE A 51 5.51 4.23 2.51
C ILE A 51 4.32 3.62 1.78
N GLY A 52 3.77 4.29 0.76
CA GLY A 52 2.66 3.77 -0.04
C GLY A 52 3.00 2.48 -0.78
N VAL A 53 4.22 2.38 -1.31
CA VAL A 53 4.74 1.16 -1.95
C VAL A 53 4.99 0.06 -0.90
N LEU A 54 5.61 0.39 0.23
CA LEU A 54 5.86 -0.56 1.33
C LEU A 54 4.56 -1.20 1.81
N PHE A 55 3.46 -0.42 1.86
CA PHE A 55 2.14 -0.92 2.24
C PHE A 55 1.53 -1.91 1.23
N SER A 56 1.98 -1.88 -0.02
CA SER A 56 1.49 -2.77 -1.08
C SER A 56 2.11 -4.18 -1.03
N LEU A 57 3.27 -4.35 -0.38
CA LEU A 57 3.92 -5.67 -0.21
C LEU A 57 3.19 -6.63 0.75
N PRO A 58 2.85 -6.25 2.00
CA PRO A 58 2.19 -7.17 2.93
C PRO A 58 0.81 -7.61 2.42
N THR A 59 0.18 -6.80 1.59
CA THR A 59 -1.04 -7.15 0.85
C THR A 59 -0.87 -8.37 -0.05
N LYS A 60 0.18 -8.40 -0.88
CA LYS A 60 0.41 -9.53 -1.79
C LYS A 60 0.77 -10.81 -1.03
N ILE A 61 1.61 -10.70 0.00
CA ILE A 61 2.03 -11.84 0.83
C ILE A 61 0.83 -12.46 1.54
N TYR A 62 -0.07 -11.62 2.08
CA TYR A 62 -1.25 -12.11 2.79
C TYR A 62 -2.22 -12.88 1.88
N LEU A 63 -2.48 -12.37 0.67
CA LEU A 63 -3.34 -13.06 -0.28
C LEU A 63 -2.78 -14.42 -0.69
N THR A 64 -1.46 -14.52 -0.89
CA THR A 64 -0.80 -15.81 -1.16
C THR A 64 -0.98 -16.80 -0.02
N ILE A 65 -0.78 -16.37 1.23
CA ILE A 65 -0.98 -17.23 2.41
C ILE A 65 -2.43 -17.70 2.51
N VAL A 66 -3.40 -16.81 2.28
CA VAL A 66 -4.83 -17.17 2.31
C VAL A 66 -5.18 -18.16 1.21
N LEU A 67 -4.69 -17.94 -0.02
CA LEU A 67 -4.86 -18.87 -1.15
C LEU A 67 -4.31 -20.27 -0.82
N MET A 68 -3.07 -20.34 -0.33
CA MET A 68 -2.46 -21.61 0.09
C MET A 68 -3.26 -22.33 1.16
N ASN A 69 -3.85 -21.60 2.12
CA ASN A 69 -4.70 -22.21 3.14
C ASN A 69 -6.00 -22.76 2.56
N ILE A 70 -6.63 -22.06 1.61
CA ILE A 70 -7.85 -22.53 0.93
C ILE A 70 -7.55 -23.79 0.10
N GLU A 71 -6.44 -23.81 -0.63
CA GLU A 71 -6.00 -24.97 -1.41
C GLU A 71 -5.71 -26.18 -0.51
N ALA A 72 -5.01 -25.99 0.61
CA ALA A 72 -4.72 -27.07 1.56
C ALA A 72 -5.97 -27.70 2.19
N VAL A 73 -7.03 -26.91 2.43
CA VAL A 73 -8.31 -27.43 2.94
C VAL A 73 -9.09 -28.15 1.84
N HIS A 74 -9.00 -27.68 0.59
CA HIS A 74 -9.64 -28.34 -0.56
C HIS A 74 -9.03 -29.72 -0.83
N ASP A 75 -7.70 -29.85 -0.76
CA ASP A 75 -6.97 -31.10 -1.01
C ASP A 75 -7.25 -32.18 0.05
N GLN A 76 -7.60 -31.80 1.28
CA GLN A 76 -7.98 -32.74 2.35
C GLN A 76 -9.35 -33.40 2.18
N HIS A 77 -10.15 -32.97 1.20
CA HIS A 77 -11.52 -33.44 0.96
C HIS A 77 -11.70 -34.19 -0.37
N VAL A 78 -10.59 -34.62 -1.00
CA VAL A 78 -10.54 -35.43 -2.23
C VAL A 78 -9.80 -36.74 -1.93
#